data_AF-A0A519L972-F1
#
_entry.id   AF-A0A519L972-F1
#
_cell.length_a   1.000
_cell.length_b   1.000
_cell.length_c   1.000
_cell.angle_alpha   90.00
_cell.angle_beta   90.00
_cell.angle_gamma   90.00
#
_symmetry.space_group_name_H-M   'P 1'
#
loop_
_entity.id
_entity.type
_entity.pdbx_description
1 polymer ?
#
loop_
_entity_poly.entity_id
_entity_poly.type
_entity_poly.pdbx_seq_one_letter_code
_entity_poly.pdbx_strand_id
1 'polypeptide(L)'
;LYLIRENTAKDLDKLIPKFKGTQNISSILSADLSLRFLPQTILALQNADPEDPLVKMLENILTQFHYSGIGYDLDLGKINWEEELKDKTYRKLYLERIVEKKAYSLAEIPYINQLLIAEFGIYKDVFWRELKIVEN
;
A
#
# COMPACT_ATOMS: atom_id res chain seq x y z
N LEU A 1 -1.02 30.07 7.26
CA LEU A 1 -1.63 30.30 5.93
C LEU A 1 -2.70 29.24 5.74
N TYR A 2 -3.98 29.59 5.84
CA TYR A 2 -5.08 28.70 5.42
C TYR A 2 -5.28 28.94 3.92
N LEU A 3 -4.85 27.97 3.10
CA LEU A 3 -5.12 28.03 1.66
C LEU A 3 -6.58 27.59 1.46
N ILE A 4 -7.51 28.54 1.53
CA ILE A 4 -8.93 28.27 1.27
C ILE A 4 -9.08 28.08 -0.24
N ARG A 5 -9.29 26.82 -0.67
CA ARG A 5 -9.54 26.49 -2.07
C ARG A 5 -11.02 26.71 -2.37
N GLU A 6 -11.37 27.60 -3.28
CA GLU A 6 -12.75 27.72 -3.77
C GLU A 6 -13.09 26.58 -4.75
N ASN A 7 -14.28 25.97 -4.60
CA ASN A 7 -14.87 25.01 -5.54
C ASN A 7 -14.05 23.72 -5.85
N THR A 8 -13.14 23.29 -4.97
CA THR A 8 -12.20 22.17 -5.23
C THR A 8 -12.87 20.89 -5.72
N ALA A 9 -13.99 20.48 -5.11
CA ALA A 9 -14.65 19.21 -5.41
C ALA A 9 -15.15 19.08 -6.85
N LYS A 10 -15.47 20.18 -7.55
CA LYS A 10 -16.15 20.13 -8.86
C LYS A 10 -15.27 19.62 -10.00
N ASP A 11 -13.96 19.75 -9.88
CA ASP A 11 -13.01 19.43 -10.96
C ASP A 11 -12.00 18.32 -10.60
N LEU A 12 -12.06 17.74 -9.40
CA LEU A 12 -11.10 16.72 -8.97
C LEU A 12 -11.08 15.50 -9.92
N ASP A 13 -12.24 15.02 -10.37
CA ASP A 13 -12.32 13.89 -11.30
C ASP A 13 -11.67 14.18 -12.67
N LYS A 14 -11.57 15.46 -13.06
CA LYS A 14 -10.87 15.86 -14.29
C LYS A 14 -9.37 15.94 -14.09
N LEU A 15 -8.93 16.43 -12.92
CA LEU A 15 -7.53 16.60 -12.59
C LEU A 15 -6.84 15.27 -12.23
N ILE A 16 -7.59 14.35 -11.63
CA ILE A 16 -7.12 13.04 -11.18
C ILE A 16 -8.00 11.97 -11.83
N PRO A 17 -7.81 11.72 -13.13
CA PRO A 17 -8.61 10.73 -13.84
C PRO A 17 -8.29 9.33 -13.33
N LYS A 18 -9.31 8.47 -13.30
CA LYS A 18 -9.15 7.05 -12.97
C LYS A 18 -8.25 6.36 -13.98
N PHE A 19 -7.40 5.44 -13.49
CA PHE A 19 -6.58 4.60 -14.34
C PHE A 19 -7.46 3.66 -15.18
N LYS A 20 -7.20 3.61 -16.50
CA LYS A 20 -7.96 2.80 -17.47
C LYS A 20 -7.13 1.67 -18.09
N GLY A 21 -5.86 1.54 -17.71
CA GLY A 21 -4.97 0.52 -18.23
C GLY A 21 -5.19 -0.84 -17.56
N THR A 22 -4.48 -1.85 -18.06
CA THR A 22 -4.46 -3.17 -17.43
C THR A 22 -3.51 -3.18 -16.25
N GLN A 23 -4.01 -3.65 -15.11
CA GLN A 23 -3.20 -3.85 -13.90
C GLN A 23 -2.47 -5.20 -13.99
N ASN A 24 -1.28 -5.17 -14.59
CA ASN A 24 -0.31 -6.27 -14.53
C ASN A 24 0.88 -5.87 -13.65
N ILE A 25 1.77 -6.81 -13.33
CA ILE A 25 2.92 -6.58 -12.45
C ILE A 25 3.81 -5.44 -12.94
N SER A 26 4.08 -5.36 -14.25
CA SER A 26 4.87 -4.26 -14.83
C SER A 26 4.22 -2.90 -14.57
N SER A 27 2.90 -2.80 -14.74
CA SER A 27 2.16 -1.57 -14.45
C SER A 27 2.15 -1.23 -12.95
N ILE A 28 2.05 -2.23 -12.06
CA ILE A 28 2.10 -2.02 -10.61
C ILE A 28 3.46 -1.47 -10.20
N LEU A 29 4.54 -2.11 -10.65
CA LEU A 29 5.91 -1.69 -10.35
C LEU A 29 6.24 -0.32 -10.96
N SER A 30 5.71 -0.02 -12.15
CA SER A 30 5.87 1.30 -12.77
C SER A 30 5.10 2.37 -12.00
N ALA A 31 3.86 2.09 -11.61
CA ALA A 31 3.05 2.98 -10.79
C ALA A 31 3.76 3.28 -9.46
N ASP A 32 4.44 2.30 -8.86
CA ASP A 32 5.19 2.51 -7.63
C ASP A 32 6.25 3.59 -7.72
N LEU A 33 6.94 3.71 -8.85
CA LEU A 33 7.93 4.78 -9.02
C LEU A 33 7.31 6.18 -8.92
N SER A 34 6.06 6.33 -9.36
CA SER A 34 5.33 7.61 -9.30
C SER A 34 4.57 7.80 -7.99
N LEU A 35 4.07 6.72 -7.39
CA LEU A 35 3.17 6.76 -6.23
C LEU A 35 3.88 6.56 -4.89
N ARG A 36 5.18 6.26 -4.87
CA ARG A 36 5.95 5.96 -3.64
C ARG A 36 5.81 6.99 -2.51
N PHE A 37 5.62 8.27 -2.88
CA PHE A 37 5.50 9.38 -1.92
C PHE A 37 4.05 9.77 -1.64
N LEU A 38 3.09 9.09 -2.26
CA LEU A 38 1.67 9.39 -2.11
C LEU A 38 1.18 9.15 -0.67
N PRO A 39 1.62 8.10 0.06
CA PRO A 39 1.23 7.93 1.47
C PRO A 39 1.58 9.14 2.35
N GLN A 40 2.82 9.65 2.24
CA GLN A 40 3.28 10.81 3.01
C GLN A 40 2.53 12.08 2.60
N THR A 41 2.19 12.19 1.32
CA THR A 41 1.37 13.29 0.79
C THR A 41 -0.02 13.26 1.42
N ILE A 42 -0.67 12.09 1.45
CA ILE A 42 -1.99 11.92 2.07
C ILE A 42 -1.95 12.29 3.56
N LEU A 43 -0.94 11.81 4.32
CA LEU A 43 -0.79 12.16 5.74
C LEU A 43 -0.63 13.68 5.94
N ALA A 44 0.13 14.36 5.08
CA ALA A 44 0.27 15.81 5.15
C ALA A 44 -1.04 16.53 4.84
N LEU A 45 -1.82 16.03 3.88
CA LEU A 45 -3.16 16.54 3.55
C LEU A 45 -4.14 16.35 4.72
N GLN A 46 -4.22 15.16 5.30
CA GLN A 46 -5.09 14.87 6.45
C GLN A 46 -4.77 15.75 7.66
N ASN A 47 -3.49 16.02 7.91
CA ASN A 47 -3.08 16.94 8.99
C ASN A 47 -3.49 18.40 8.74
N ALA A 48 -3.60 18.80 7.47
CA ALA A 48 -4.02 20.15 7.09
C ALA A 48 -5.54 20.30 7.10
N ASP A 49 -6.25 19.30 6.56
CA ASP A 49 -7.71 19.20 6.51
C ASP A 49 -8.13 17.72 6.48
N PRO A 50 -8.58 17.15 7.61
CA PRO A 50 -9.01 15.75 7.69
C PRO A 50 -10.19 15.40 6.78
N GLU A 51 -11.01 16.40 6.43
CA GLU A 51 -12.23 16.22 5.64
C GLU A 51 -12.02 16.57 4.16
N ASP A 52 -10.77 16.78 3.70
CA ASP A 52 -10.49 17.08 2.30
C ASP A 52 -10.89 15.88 1.41
N PRO A 53 -11.86 16.04 0.49
CA PRO A 53 -12.34 14.95 -0.37
C PRO A 53 -11.24 14.34 -1.24
N LEU A 54 -10.12 15.07 -1.47
CA LEU A 54 -8.96 14.56 -2.17
C LEU A 54 -8.32 13.38 -1.46
N VAL A 55 -8.32 13.35 -0.12
CA VAL A 55 -7.74 12.25 0.67
C VAL A 55 -8.31 10.91 0.22
N LYS A 56 -9.64 10.81 0.16
CA LYS A 56 -10.31 9.56 -0.23
C LYS A 56 -10.00 9.15 -1.67
N MET A 57 -9.86 10.11 -2.58
CA MET A 57 -9.49 9.83 -3.97
C MET A 57 -8.07 9.25 -4.06
N LEU A 58 -7.13 9.81 -3.32
CA LEU A 58 -5.74 9.35 -3.30
C LEU A 58 -5.60 7.98 -2.62
N GLU A 59 -6.37 7.72 -1.55
CA GLU A 59 -6.45 6.40 -0.93
C GLU A 59 -7.03 5.34 -1.88
N ASN A 60 -8.01 5.70 -2.71
CA ASN A 60 -8.52 4.78 -3.72
C ASN A 60 -7.46 4.42 -4.77
N ILE A 61 -6.59 5.38 -5.16
CA ILE A 61 -5.46 5.11 -6.04
C ILE A 61 -4.47 4.16 -5.36
N LEU A 62 -4.15 4.40 -4.09
CA LEU A 62 -3.30 3.50 -3.32
C LEU A 62 -3.94 2.13 -3.12
N THR A 63 -5.25 2.02 -2.94
CA THR A 63 -5.92 0.71 -2.83
C THR A 63 -5.82 -0.06 -4.15
N GLN A 64 -5.95 0.63 -5.29
CA GLN A 64 -5.72 0.03 -6.61
C GLN A 64 -4.26 -0.41 -6.78
N PHE A 65 -3.29 0.41 -6.36
CA PHE A 65 -1.85 0.14 -6.45
C PHE A 65 -1.23 -0.06 -5.06
N HIS A 66 -1.76 -1.03 -4.31
CA HIS A 66 -1.49 -1.21 -2.87
C HIS A 66 -0.03 -1.53 -2.54
N TYR A 67 0.78 -1.97 -3.50
CA TYR A 67 2.22 -2.10 -3.30
C TYR A 67 2.90 -0.78 -2.89
N SER A 68 2.44 0.36 -3.42
CA SER A 68 2.94 1.69 -3.04
C SER A 68 2.42 2.20 -1.71
N GLY A 69 1.32 1.60 -1.25
CA GLY A 69 0.68 1.90 0.03
C GLY A 69 1.18 1.06 1.20
N ILE A 70 2.13 0.14 1.00
CA ILE A 70 2.64 -0.69 2.10
C ILE A 70 3.22 0.20 3.20
N GLY A 71 2.74 -0.01 4.44
CA GLY A 71 3.09 0.79 5.60
C GLY A 71 2.16 1.99 5.84
N TYR A 72 1.20 2.23 4.96
CA TYR A 72 0.06 3.13 5.19
C TYR A 72 -1.18 2.30 5.53
N ASP A 73 -2.06 2.85 6.36
CA ASP A 73 -3.28 2.17 6.80
C ASP A 73 -4.33 2.21 5.67
N LEU A 74 -4.34 1.17 4.84
CA LEU A 74 -5.32 0.99 3.76
C LEU A 74 -6.29 -0.12 4.12
N ASP A 75 -7.57 0.14 3.87
CA ASP A 75 -8.57 -0.92 3.79
C ASP A 75 -8.43 -1.65 2.45
N LEU A 76 -7.66 -2.72 2.45
CA LEU A 76 -7.43 -3.57 1.29
C LEU A 76 -8.59 -4.57 1.04
N GLY A 77 -9.64 -4.56 1.86
CA GLY A 77 -10.78 -5.45 1.71
C GLY A 77 -10.38 -6.93 1.61
N LYS A 78 -10.98 -7.65 0.66
CA LYS A 78 -10.74 -9.10 0.44
C LYS A 78 -9.87 -9.34 -0.80
N ILE A 79 -8.59 -8.98 -0.73
CA ILE A 79 -7.60 -9.41 -1.72
C ILE A 79 -7.37 -10.93 -1.60
N ASN A 80 -7.37 -11.63 -2.73
CA ASN A 80 -6.88 -13.00 -2.78
C ASN A 80 -5.34 -12.97 -2.84
N TRP A 81 -4.70 -13.08 -1.68
CA TRP A 81 -3.24 -12.97 -1.56
C TRP A 81 -2.47 -14.09 -2.26
N GLU A 82 -3.07 -15.28 -2.42
CA GLU A 82 -2.45 -16.38 -3.16
C GLU A 82 -2.28 -16.04 -4.64
N GLU A 83 -3.31 -15.46 -5.25
CA GLU A 83 -3.25 -15.02 -6.65
C GLU A 83 -2.47 -13.70 -6.81
N GLU A 84 -2.64 -12.73 -5.90
CA GLU A 84 -1.91 -11.45 -5.94
C GLU A 84 -0.39 -11.66 -5.88
N LEU A 85 0.07 -12.56 -5.00
CA LEU A 85 1.49 -12.84 -4.77
C LEU A 85 1.98 -14.10 -5.50
N LYS A 86 1.32 -14.48 -6.60
CA LYS A 86 1.68 -15.67 -7.39
C LYS A 86 3.00 -15.51 -8.13
N ASP A 87 3.29 -14.31 -8.62
CA ASP A 87 4.57 -14.03 -9.28
C ASP A 87 5.70 -13.93 -8.24
N LYS A 88 6.74 -14.73 -8.45
CA LYS A 88 7.82 -14.89 -7.48
C LYS A 88 8.61 -13.62 -7.23
N THR A 89 8.85 -12.83 -8.29
CA THR A 89 9.64 -11.60 -8.22
C THR A 89 8.85 -10.51 -7.52
N TYR A 90 7.60 -10.31 -7.94
CA TYR A 90 6.71 -9.34 -7.30
C TYR A 90 6.47 -9.69 -5.84
N ARG A 91 6.22 -10.97 -5.52
CA ARG A 91 6.09 -11.43 -4.14
C ARG A 91 7.32 -11.09 -3.30
N LYS A 92 8.53 -11.34 -3.79
CA LYS A 92 9.75 -11.02 -3.04
C LYS A 92 9.83 -9.54 -2.70
N LEU A 93 9.59 -8.67 -3.69
CA LEU A 93 9.56 -7.21 -3.50
C LEU A 93 8.48 -6.78 -2.50
N TYR A 94 7.30 -7.38 -2.59
CA TYR A 94 6.17 -7.12 -1.69
C TYR A 94 6.53 -7.45 -0.24
N LEU A 95 7.08 -8.64 0.00
CA LEU A 95 7.50 -9.10 1.32
C LEU A 95 8.64 -8.23 1.87
N GLU A 96 9.67 -7.93 1.08
CA GLU A 96 10.76 -7.05 1.49
C GLU A 96 10.26 -5.68 1.95
N ARG A 97 9.29 -5.11 1.24
CA ARG A 97 8.70 -3.83 1.60
C ARG A 97 7.85 -3.89 2.87
N ILE A 98 7.10 -4.98 3.10
CA ILE A 98 6.40 -5.21 4.37
C ILE A 98 7.40 -5.18 5.53
N VAL A 99 8.56 -5.82 5.37
CA VAL A 99 9.59 -5.88 6.40
C VAL A 99 10.25 -4.52 6.63
N GLU A 100 10.61 -3.82 5.54
CA GLU A 100 11.20 -2.48 5.59
C GLU A 100 10.28 -1.49 6.33
N LYS A 101 8.97 -1.53 6.03
CA LYS A 101 7.98 -0.61 6.60
C LYS A 101 7.39 -1.09 7.92
N LYS A 102 7.74 -2.30 8.38
CA LYS A 102 7.14 -2.95 9.55
C LYS A 102 5.60 -2.92 9.48
N ALA A 103 5.05 -3.27 8.31
CA ALA A 103 3.61 -3.23 8.05
C ALA A 103 2.89 -4.41 8.72
N TYR A 104 2.63 -4.29 10.03
CA TYR A 104 2.02 -5.35 10.85
C TYR A 104 0.67 -5.83 10.30
N SER A 105 -0.20 -4.91 9.85
CA SER A 105 -1.52 -5.26 9.30
C SER A 105 -1.45 -6.25 8.14
N LEU A 106 -0.41 -6.18 7.31
CA LEU A 106 -0.14 -7.13 6.24
C LEU A 106 0.60 -8.37 6.76
N ALA A 107 1.60 -8.17 7.61
CA ALA A 107 2.45 -9.26 8.11
C ALA A 107 1.69 -10.26 9.00
N GLU A 108 0.56 -9.86 9.59
CA GLU A 108 -0.30 -10.73 10.39
C GLU A 108 -1.37 -11.47 9.57
N ILE A 109 -1.48 -11.21 8.26
CA ILE A 109 -2.34 -12.00 7.37
C ILE A 109 -1.73 -13.41 7.24
N PRO A 110 -2.47 -14.51 7.54
CA PRO A 110 -1.88 -15.84 7.67
C PRO A 110 -1.02 -16.28 6.49
N TYR A 111 -1.49 -16.09 5.25
CA TYR A 111 -0.74 -16.44 4.04
C TYR A 111 0.55 -15.63 3.90
N ILE A 112 0.51 -14.32 4.12
CA ILE A 112 1.70 -13.45 4.06
C ILE A 112 2.66 -13.78 5.19
N ASN A 113 2.14 -14.05 6.38
CA ASN A 113 2.93 -14.44 7.55
C ASN A 113 3.74 -15.70 7.25
N GLN A 114 3.10 -16.74 6.70
CA GLN A 114 3.77 -17.97 6.29
C GLN A 114 4.88 -17.71 5.28
N LEU A 115 4.64 -16.85 4.28
CA LEU A 115 5.65 -16.45 3.31
C LEU A 115 6.83 -15.72 3.97
N LEU A 116 6.56 -14.78 4.89
CA LEU A 116 7.60 -14.05 5.62
C LEU A 116 8.47 -15.00 6.47
N ILE A 117 7.84 -15.88 7.25
CA ILE A 117 8.56 -16.83 8.11
C ILE A 117 9.40 -17.81 7.26
N ALA A 118 8.87 -18.27 6.13
CA ALA A 118 9.62 -19.12 5.21
C ALA A 118 10.84 -18.41 4.60
N GLU A 119 10.70 -17.13 4.23
CA GLU A 119 11.81 -16.31 3.70
C GLU A 119 12.86 -15.98 4.76
N PHE A 120 12.46 -15.80 6.03
CA PHE A 120 13.38 -15.51 7.12
C PHE A 120 14.18 -16.72 7.57
N GLY A 121 13.56 -17.90 7.62
CA GLY A 121 14.15 -19.11 8.19
C GLY A 121 14.72 -18.86 9.59
N ILE A 122 15.96 -19.28 9.82
CA ILE A 122 16.65 -19.11 11.12
C ILE A 122 16.99 -17.65 11.46
N TYR A 123 16.90 -16.73 10.49
CA TYR A 123 17.24 -15.32 10.67
C TYR A 123 16.04 -14.44 11.00
N LYS A 124 14.90 -15.03 11.38
CA LYS A 124 13.68 -14.30 11.76
C LYS A 124 13.95 -13.18 12.76
N ASP A 125 14.74 -13.44 13.79
CA ASP A 125 15.01 -12.43 14.82
C ASP A 125 15.95 -11.32 14.36
N VAL A 126 16.69 -11.53 13.26
CA VAL A 126 17.52 -10.48 12.63
C VAL A 126 16.66 -9.56 11.79
N PHE A 127 15.73 -10.12 11.00
CA PHE A 127 14.87 -9.32 10.13
C PHE A 127 13.70 -8.66 10.88
N TRP A 128 13.06 -9.40 11.80
CA TRP A 128 11.91 -8.92 12.56
C TRP A 128 11.63 -9.76 13.81
N ARG A 129 12.32 -9.44 14.90
CA ARG A 129 12.19 -10.12 16.19
C ARG A 129 10.78 -10.11 16.77
N GLU A 130 10.05 -9.02 16.62
CA GLU A 130 8.72 -8.82 17.22
C GLU A 130 7.59 -9.47 16.42
N LEU A 131 7.85 -9.92 15.18
CA LEU A 131 6.81 -10.51 14.34
C LEU A 131 6.29 -11.81 14.98
N LYS A 132 4.97 -11.90 15.14
CA LYS A 132 4.30 -13.11 15.62
C LYS A 132 4.15 -14.09 14.48
N ILE A 133 4.28 -15.38 14.80
CA ILE A 133 3.89 -16.45 13.87
C ILE A 133 2.38 -16.64 14.01
N VAL A 134 1.66 -16.52 12.91
CA VAL A 134 0.21 -16.71 12.86
C VAL A 134 -0.05 -18.09 12.27
N GLU A 135 -0.68 -18.97 13.05
CA GLU A 135 -1.12 -20.28 12.60
C GLU A 135 -2.48 -20.16 11.88
N ASN A 136 -2.72 -21.04 10.91
CA ASN A 136 -3.99 -21.14 10.17
C ASN A 136 -5.09 -21.78 11.02
#